data_AF-A0A961HBX3-F1
#
_entry.id   AF-A0A961HBX3-F1
#
_cell.length_a   1.000
_cell.length_b   1.000
_cell.length_c   1.000
_cell.angle_alpha   90.00
_cell.angle_beta   90.00
_cell.angle_gamma   90.00
#
_symmetry.space_group_name_H-M   'P 1'
#
loop_
_entity.id
_entity.type
_entity.pdbx_description
1 polymer ?
#
loop_
_entity_poly.entity_id
_entity_poly.type
_entity_poly.pdbx_seq_one_letter_code
_entity_poly.pdbx_strand_id
1 'polypeptide(L)'
;MGHIRCSSVVTAVAAIAALVFAVPTTVHSALNLTATALYMGGTDHPLSIPEDTTAFIDGYVTWAYENYVDPSGLCTGGDPGCAQVAVRTPAQFWPVTGLDAIRFDESVALGVANLDACLRGLSCTVTDPPFTSTVSRALVDTSYTVFGYSQSGTVASIEKSDLIAHPPTGTVSFVFESNPNRPNGGVLERFVGVYIPILDVTFNGATVTNSPQPTPLTTVDVVHQYDPVGDFPLNPLNLLADLNSLMGFFYEHPEGGLGTPQLQGQFQDSTYYLIPTDTLPLLRPLTVMPYLGPLLATILDPPLRVLVETGYDRTINPGAPTPAKYLYFPNPITAAVNFLAAIPTGWDNGIAYITGDPANRPFHTTAPGAYGVGGPPVNAGAVDPYGPPTPVVQAPAAAKASPTSAVSASRSPARPRPAAEIESPTETVVPQGISSPQGIPTRVLGTRPIKTAAPAAASIGADRTQRPNRDRAQTPRRAAG
;
A
#
# COMPACT_ATOMS: atom_id res chain seq x y z
N MET A 1 71.93 -74.57 -35.43
CA MET A 1 70.58 -75.12 -35.17
C MET A 1 70.06 -74.43 -33.93
N GLY A 2 68.86 -73.84 -33.98
CA GLY A 2 68.25 -73.22 -32.80
C GLY A 2 68.02 -71.73 -32.95
N HIS A 3 66.74 -71.41 -33.11
CA HIS A 3 66.06 -70.10 -33.18
C HIS A 3 66.25 -69.28 -31.88
N ILE A 4 65.94 -67.98 -31.76
CA ILE A 4 64.76 -67.21 -32.17
C ILE A 4 65.13 -65.71 -32.23
N ARG A 5 64.63 -64.97 -33.24
CA ARG A 5 64.26 -63.54 -33.17
C ARG A 5 63.43 -63.08 -34.38
N CYS A 6 62.56 -62.10 -34.12
CA CYS A 6 62.01 -61.05 -35.01
C CYS A 6 61.00 -61.47 -36.12
N SER A 7 59.76 -60.97 -36.03
CA SER A 7 59.19 -59.78 -36.73
C SER A 7 58.54 -60.15 -38.08
N SER A 8 57.41 -59.63 -38.57
CA SER A 8 56.39 -58.68 -38.11
C SER A 8 55.21 -58.71 -39.13
N VAL A 9 54.07 -58.13 -38.73
CA VAL A 9 52.99 -57.50 -39.52
C VAL A 9 51.97 -58.40 -40.26
N VAL A 10 50.67 -58.24 -39.90
CA VAL A 10 49.54 -57.73 -40.72
C VAL A 10 48.23 -58.05 -39.99
N THR A 11 47.48 -57.04 -39.54
CA THR A 11 45.99 -57.05 -39.56
C THR A 11 45.40 -55.67 -39.24
N ALA A 12 44.42 -55.26 -40.04
CA ALA A 12 43.69 -54.00 -39.93
C ALA A 12 42.22 -54.27 -39.53
N VAL A 13 41.74 -53.50 -38.54
CA VAL A 13 40.50 -52.67 -38.50
C VAL A 13 39.16 -53.37 -38.86
N ALA A 14 38.04 -53.30 -38.11
CA ALA A 14 37.60 -52.56 -36.93
C ALA A 14 36.38 -53.29 -36.30
N ALA A 15 36.21 -53.18 -34.98
CA ALA A 15 34.90 -53.30 -34.33
C ALA A 15 34.86 -52.34 -33.13
N ILE A 16 33.90 -51.41 -33.17
CA ILE A 16 33.61 -50.41 -32.16
C ILE A 16 32.82 -51.10 -31.03
N ALA A 17 33.34 -51.07 -29.80
CA ALA A 17 32.58 -51.39 -28.60
C ALA A 17 32.33 -50.11 -27.81
N ALA A 18 31.08 -49.61 -27.87
CA ALA A 18 30.62 -48.51 -27.05
C ALA A 18 30.34 -49.02 -25.63
N LEU A 19 31.10 -48.51 -24.65
CA LEU A 19 30.88 -48.75 -23.23
C LEU A 19 29.72 -47.85 -22.77
N VAL A 20 28.57 -48.44 -22.45
CA VAL A 20 27.46 -47.74 -21.80
C VAL A 20 27.70 -47.74 -20.30
N PHE A 21 28.07 -46.59 -19.74
CA PHE A 21 27.96 -46.36 -18.29
C PHE A 21 26.50 -46.05 -17.96
N ALA A 22 25.83 -46.97 -17.27
CA ALA A 22 24.55 -46.69 -16.64
C ALA A 22 24.80 -45.78 -15.42
N VAL A 23 24.60 -44.47 -15.61
CA VAL A 23 24.46 -43.54 -14.49
C VAL A 23 23.06 -43.75 -13.92
N PRO A 24 22.88 -44.08 -12.63
CA PRO A 24 21.55 -44.08 -12.04
C PRO A 24 21.04 -42.63 -12.09
N THR A 25 20.04 -42.37 -12.93
CA THR A 25 19.27 -41.14 -12.85
C THR A 25 18.48 -41.19 -11.56
N THR A 26 19.03 -40.63 -10.48
CA THR A 26 18.23 -40.24 -9.32
C THR A 26 17.30 -39.15 -9.82
N VAL A 27 16.09 -39.54 -10.20
CA VAL A 27 14.99 -38.61 -10.39
C VAL A 27 14.71 -38.06 -8.99
N HIS A 28 15.33 -36.92 -8.65
CA HIS A 28 14.79 -36.09 -7.59
C HIS A 28 13.44 -35.64 -8.13
N SER A 29 12.36 -36.24 -7.65
CA SER A 29 11.07 -35.58 -7.75
C SER A 29 11.24 -34.24 -7.05
N ALA A 30 11.37 -33.17 -7.84
CA ALA A 30 11.13 -31.85 -7.31
C ALA A 30 9.69 -31.90 -6.78
N LEU A 31 9.54 -31.95 -5.46
CA LEU A 31 8.27 -31.58 -4.86
C LEU A 31 8.10 -30.12 -5.26
N ASN A 32 7.24 -29.85 -6.23
CA ASN A 32 6.74 -28.50 -6.42
C ASN A 32 6.04 -28.17 -5.10
N LEU A 33 6.70 -27.38 -4.24
CA LEU A 33 6.06 -26.83 -3.06
C LEU A 33 4.95 -25.93 -3.60
N THR A 34 3.71 -26.42 -3.60
CA THR A 34 2.59 -25.58 -3.98
C THR A 34 2.40 -24.56 -2.87
N ALA A 35 2.42 -23.29 -3.25
CA ALA A 35 2.27 -22.16 -2.37
C ALA A 35 1.00 -21.41 -2.75
N THR A 36 0.25 -20.97 -1.74
CA THR A 36 -0.97 -20.17 -1.92
C THR A 36 -0.85 -18.85 -1.15
N ALA A 37 -1.16 -17.73 -1.80
CA ALA A 37 -1.45 -16.47 -1.14
C ALA A 37 -2.95 -16.39 -0.84
N LEU A 38 -3.28 -16.10 0.42
CA LEU A 38 -4.63 -15.93 0.94
C LEU A 38 -4.91 -14.45 1.13
N TYR A 39 -5.85 -13.88 0.40
CA TYR A 39 -6.20 -12.46 0.45
C TYR A 39 -7.52 -12.26 1.17
N MET A 40 -7.56 -11.32 2.11
CA MET A 40 -8.80 -10.90 2.77
C MET A 40 -9.01 -9.41 2.55
N GLY A 41 -10.24 -9.00 2.25
CA GLY A 41 -10.56 -7.59 1.99
C GLY A 41 -10.58 -6.72 3.26
N GLY A 42 -10.66 -5.41 3.05
CA GLY A 42 -10.93 -4.44 4.12
C GLY A 42 -12.41 -4.40 4.49
N THR A 43 -12.80 -3.46 5.35
CA THR A 43 -14.21 -3.23 5.68
C THR A 43 -15.04 -2.98 4.40
N ASP A 44 -16.23 -3.56 4.35
CA ASP A 44 -17.19 -3.56 3.22
C ASP A 44 -16.82 -4.46 2.02
N HIS A 45 -15.69 -5.18 2.09
CA HIS A 45 -15.19 -6.01 0.99
C HIS A 45 -14.97 -7.47 1.42
N PRO A 46 -16.02 -8.30 1.43
CA PRO A 46 -15.94 -9.70 1.86
C PRO A 46 -15.15 -10.60 0.91
N LEU A 47 -14.83 -10.13 -0.31
CA LEU A 47 -14.23 -10.87 -1.42
C LEU A 47 -15.02 -12.13 -1.82
N SER A 48 -16.35 -12.01 -1.82
CA SER A 48 -17.28 -13.07 -2.22
C SER A 48 -18.28 -12.62 -3.27
N ILE A 49 -18.79 -13.59 -4.04
CA ILE A 49 -19.85 -13.40 -5.03
C ILE A 49 -21.19 -13.82 -4.40
N PRO A 50 -22.25 -13.00 -4.47
CA PRO A 50 -22.38 -11.80 -5.32
C PRO A 50 -22.11 -10.45 -4.61
N GLU A 51 -21.63 -10.45 -3.37
CA GLU A 51 -21.45 -9.22 -2.58
C GLU A 51 -20.45 -8.25 -3.24
N ASP A 52 -19.32 -8.76 -3.70
CA ASP A 52 -18.36 -8.07 -4.55
C ASP A 52 -18.51 -8.50 -6.01
N THR A 53 -18.04 -7.68 -6.93
CA THR A 53 -18.00 -8.04 -8.36
C THR A 53 -16.72 -8.82 -8.68
N THR A 54 -16.77 -9.71 -9.68
CA THR A 54 -15.57 -10.40 -10.21
C THR A 54 -14.44 -9.44 -10.55
N ALA A 55 -14.76 -8.30 -11.20
CA ALA A 55 -13.76 -7.30 -11.57
C ALA A 55 -13.12 -6.61 -10.36
N PHE A 56 -13.88 -6.41 -9.29
CA PHE A 56 -13.34 -5.86 -8.04
C PHE A 56 -12.39 -6.85 -7.38
N ILE A 57 -12.80 -8.12 -7.19
CA ILE A 57 -11.96 -9.14 -6.53
C ILE A 57 -10.66 -9.34 -7.32
N ASP A 58 -10.75 -9.45 -8.65
CA ASP A 58 -9.58 -9.59 -9.53
C ASP A 58 -8.63 -8.40 -9.41
N GLY A 59 -9.15 -7.17 -9.45
CA GLY A 59 -8.36 -5.95 -9.30
C GLY A 59 -7.73 -5.80 -7.92
N TYR A 60 -8.47 -6.14 -6.86
CA TYR A 60 -7.99 -6.08 -5.47
C TYR A 60 -6.87 -7.10 -5.23
N VAL A 61 -7.07 -8.36 -5.62
CA VAL A 61 -6.07 -9.42 -5.45
C VAL A 61 -4.83 -9.11 -6.27
N THR A 62 -4.98 -8.62 -7.50
CA THR A 62 -3.85 -8.18 -8.34
C THR A 62 -3.09 -7.04 -7.68
N TRP A 63 -3.78 -6.00 -7.19
CA TRP A 63 -3.15 -4.89 -6.47
C TRP A 63 -2.37 -5.37 -5.24
N ALA A 64 -2.97 -6.22 -4.41
CA ALA A 64 -2.33 -6.75 -3.21
C ALA A 64 -1.10 -7.60 -3.55
N TYR A 65 -1.21 -8.42 -4.61
CA TYR A 65 -0.11 -9.25 -5.09
C TYR A 65 1.06 -8.40 -5.58
N GLU A 66 0.82 -7.49 -6.54
CA GLU A 66 1.87 -6.73 -7.21
C GLU A 66 2.58 -5.72 -6.29
N ASN A 67 1.88 -5.18 -5.29
CA ASN A 67 2.42 -4.11 -4.44
C ASN A 67 2.99 -4.60 -3.11
N TYR A 68 2.56 -5.77 -2.62
CA TYR A 68 2.95 -6.24 -1.29
C TYR A 68 3.41 -7.70 -1.28
N VAL A 69 2.60 -8.64 -1.75
CA VAL A 69 2.90 -10.08 -1.60
C VAL A 69 4.07 -10.51 -2.48
N ASP A 70 4.08 -10.16 -3.77
CA ASP A 70 5.18 -10.51 -4.68
C ASP A 70 6.49 -9.78 -4.30
N PRO A 71 6.49 -8.45 -4.06
CA PRO A 71 7.65 -7.73 -3.54
C PRO A 71 8.23 -8.26 -2.23
N SER A 72 7.40 -8.89 -1.38
CA SER A 72 7.84 -9.47 -0.10
C SER A 72 8.77 -10.67 -0.28
N GLY A 73 8.65 -11.39 -1.41
CA GLY A 73 9.32 -12.67 -1.62
C GLY A 73 8.84 -13.81 -0.70
N LEU A 74 7.77 -13.61 0.08
CA LEU A 74 7.25 -14.61 1.02
C LEU A 74 6.38 -15.68 0.33
N CYS A 75 5.90 -15.41 -0.88
CA CYS A 75 5.07 -16.33 -1.65
C CYS A 75 5.79 -16.81 -2.91
N THR A 76 6.53 -17.92 -2.81
CA THR A 76 7.32 -18.49 -3.91
C THR A 76 6.95 -19.96 -4.13
N GLY A 77 6.43 -20.35 -5.31
CA GLY A 77 6.16 -21.78 -5.62
C GLY A 77 5.13 -22.13 -6.71
N GLY A 78 4.44 -21.16 -7.33
CA GLY A 78 3.47 -21.29 -8.42
C GLY A 78 3.84 -20.50 -9.68
N ASP A 79 2.98 -20.54 -10.70
CA ASP A 79 3.24 -19.99 -12.04
C ASP A 79 2.26 -18.85 -12.42
N PRO A 80 2.70 -17.57 -12.45
CA PRO A 80 3.93 -17.04 -11.86
C PRO A 80 3.71 -16.71 -10.37
N GLY A 81 4.63 -17.10 -9.49
CA GLY A 81 4.63 -16.72 -8.08
C GLY A 81 4.01 -17.76 -7.16
N CYS A 82 2.70 -17.69 -6.91
CA CYS A 82 1.94 -18.62 -6.06
C CYS A 82 0.44 -18.57 -6.40
N ALA A 83 -0.35 -19.58 -6.04
CA ALA A 83 -1.79 -19.56 -6.29
C ALA A 83 -2.45 -18.43 -5.49
N GLN A 84 -3.33 -17.66 -6.13
CA GLN A 84 -3.99 -16.52 -5.49
C GLN A 84 -5.41 -16.90 -5.12
N VAL A 85 -5.77 -16.85 -3.84
CA VAL A 85 -7.08 -17.26 -3.34
C VAL A 85 -7.66 -16.15 -2.47
N ALA A 86 -8.86 -15.67 -2.81
CA ALA A 86 -9.57 -14.74 -1.95
C ALA A 86 -10.30 -15.51 -0.85
N VAL A 87 -10.00 -15.21 0.41
CA VAL A 87 -10.62 -15.80 1.59
C VAL A 87 -11.78 -14.92 2.02
N ARG A 88 -12.97 -15.51 2.12
CA ARG A 88 -14.15 -14.77 2.53
C ARG A 88 -14.03 -14.37 3.99
N THR A 89 -14.24 -13.09 4.27
CA THR A 89 -14.58 -12.61 5.63
C THR A 89 -15.91 -11.87 5.55
N PRO A 90 -16.67 -11.71 6.64
CA PRO A 90 -17.87 -10.86 6.58
C PRO A 90 -17.54 -9.41 6.24
N ALA A 91 -16.37 -8.91 6.65
CA ALA A 91 -15.90 -7.54 6.40
C ALA A 91 -16.87 -6.44 6.87
N GLN A 92 -17.74 -6.74 7.85
CA GLN A 92 -18.80 -5.84 8.30
C GLN A 92 -18.37 -5.01 9.50
N PHE A 93 -18.92 -3.81 9.60
CA PHE A 93 -18.75 -2.93 10.74
C PHE A 93 -19.99 -2.05 10.88
N TRP A 94 -20.98 -2.49 11.65
CA TRP A 94 -22.15 -1.66 11.95
C TRP A 94 -21.78 -0.37 12.69
N PRO A 95 -22.37 0.80 12.32
CA PRO A 95 -23.32 1.03 11.21
C PRO A 95 -22.65 1.47 9.90
N VAL A 96 -21.31 1.43 9.82
CA VAL A 96 -20.50 1.91 8.69
C VAL A 96 -20.85 1.15 7.41
N THR A 97 -20.96 -0.17 7.47
CA THR A 97 -21.25 -1.04 6.30
C THR A 97 -22.75 -1.32 6.12
N GLY A 98 -23.63 -0.54 6.75
CA GLY A 98 -25.08 -0.74 6.70
C GLY A 98 -25.72 -0.95 8.06
N LEU A 99 -27.03 -0.73 8.13
CA LEU A 99 -27.80 -0.78 9.38
C LEU A 99 -28.15 -2.21 9.83
N ASP A 100 -28.07 -3.17 8.91
CA ASP A 100 -28.28 -4.60 9.10
C ASP A 100 -26.98 -5.40 9.21
N ALA A 101 -25.83 -4.73 9.12
CA ALA A 101 -24.51 -5.32 9.29
C ALA A 101 -24.31 -5.86 10.72
N ILE A 102 -23.52 -6.92 10.86
CA ILE A 102 -22.98 -7.34 12.16
C ILE A 102 -21.94 -6.34 12.66
N ARG A 103 -21.61 -6.46 13.94
CA ARG A 103 -20.64 -5.59 14.60
C ARG A 103 -19.20 -6.09 14.39
N PHE A 104 -18.23 -5.25 14.76
CA PHE A 104 -16.83 -5.44 14.38
C PHE A 104 -16.24 -6.75 14.92
N ASP A 105 -16.32 -7.01 16.22
CA ASP A 105 -15.71 -8.21 16.83
C ASP A 105 -16.36 -9.49 16.28
N GLU A 106 -17.68 -9.50 16.04
CA GLU A 106 -18.37 -10.64 15.42
C GLU A 106 -17.89 -10.87 13.97
N SER A 107 -17.74 -9.81 13.17
CA SER A 107 -17.18 -9.88 11.81
C SER A 107 -15.77 -10.45 11.82
N VAL A 108 -14.91 -9.95 12.71
CA VAL A 108 -13.53 -10.40 12.87
C VAL A 108 -13.48 -11.86 13.30
N ALA A 109 -14.27 -12.28 14.29
CA ALA A 109 -14.28 -13.65 14.79
C ALA A 109 -14.68 -14.67 13.71
N LEU A 110 -15.68 -14.34 12.88
CA LEU A 110 -16.08 -15.17 11.74
C LEU A 110 -15.00 -15.22 10.65
N GLY A 111 -14.30 -14.10 10.43
CA GLY A 111 -13.13 -14.04 9.54
C GLY A 111 -11.99 -14.95 10.01
N VAL A 112 -11.64 -14.89 11.30
CA VAL A 112 -10.62 -15.75 11.93
C VAL A 112 -10.99 -17.22 11.77
N ALA A 113 -12.23 -17.59 12.08
CA ALA A 113 -12.68 -18.98 11.95
C ALA A 113 -12.56 -19.52 10.51
N ASN A 114 -12.86 -18.70 9.50
CA ASN A 114 -12.70 -19.12 8.10
C ASN A 114 -11.23 -19.19 7.67
N LEU A 115 -10.39 -18.25 8.12
CA LEU A 115 -8.95 -18.26 7.85
C LEU A 115 -8.24 -19.46 8.49
N ASP A 116 -8.49 -19.74 9.78
CA ASP A 116 -7.94 -20.91 10.49
C ASP A 116 -8.33 -22.21 9.76
N ALA A 117 -9.60 -22.32 9.34
CA ALA A 117 -10.06 -23.47 8.55
C ALA A 117 -9.26 -23.64 7.26
N CYS A 118 -8.98 -22.55 6.53
CA CYS A 118 -8.14 -22.59 5.33
C CYS A 118 -6.71 -23.05 5.64
N LEU A 119 -6.07 -22.48 6.66
CA LEU A 119 -4.68 -22.76 7.02
C LEU A 119 -4.49 -24.17 7.62
N ARG A 120 -5.55 -24.75 8.20
CA ARG A 120 -5.56 -26.12 8.72
C ARG A 120 -6.02 -27.18 7.71
N GLY A 121 -6.24 -26.81 6.45
CA GLY A 121 -6.69 -27.72 5.40
C GLY A 121 -8.11 -28.28 5.63
N LEU A 122 -8.92 -27.56 6.39
CA LEU A 122 -10.35 -27.82 6.53
C LEU A 122 -11.13 -27.12 5.40
N SER A 123 -12.40 -27.48 5.25
CA SER A 123 -13.27 -26.80 4.30
C SER A 123 -13.50 -25.36 4.74
N CYS A 124 -13.03 -24.40 3.94
CA CYS A 124 -13.22 -22.97 4.17
C CYS A 124 -13.87 -22.30 2.94
N THR A 125 -14.45 -21.13 3.12
CA THR A 125 -15.15 -20.38 2.08
C THR A 125 -14.19 -19.43 1.37
N VAL A 126 -14.03 -19.62 0.07
CA VAL A 126 -13.06 -18.91 -0.78
C VAL A 126 -13.66 -18.56 -2.13
N THR A 127 -13.06 -17.58 -2.80
CA THR A 127 -13.33 -17.25 -4.19
C THR A 127 -12.03 -17.43 -4.97
N ASP A 128 -11.99 -18.45 -5.82
CA ASP A 128 -10.81 -18.77 -6.64
C ASP A 128 -10.83 -18.00 -7.97
N PRO A 129 -9.67 -17.70 -8.58
CA PRO A 129 -9.57 -17.26 -9.97
C PRO A 129 -10.37 -18.20 -10.88
N PRO A 130 -11.17 -17.69 -11.82
CA PRO A 130 -11.27 -16.29 -12.29
C PRO A 130 -12.27 -15.41 -11.49
N PHE A 131 -12.47 -15.69 -10.20
CA PHE A 131 -13.29 -14.93 -9.25
C PHE A 131 -14.77 -14.80 -9.63
N THR A 132 -15.34 -15.85 -10.22
CA THR A 132 -16.73 -15.87 -10.70
C THR A 132 -17.71 -16.55 -9.76
N SER A 133 -17.23 -17.26 -8.74
CA SER A 133 -18.07 -17.94 -7.75
C SER A 133 -17.32 -18.13 -6.43
N THR A 134 -18.04 -17.99 -5.33
CA THR A 134 -17.56 -18.35 -3.99
C THR A 134 -17.99 -19.77 -3.65
N VAL A 135 -17.06 -20.58 -3.17
CA VAL A 135 -17.23 -22.00 -2.88
C VAL A 135 -16.67 -22.34 -1.51
N SER A 136 -17.10 -23.47 -0.95
CA SER A 136 -16.45 -24.06 0.23
C SER A 136 -15.62 -25.26 -0.19
N ARG A 137 -14.32 -25.23 0.09
CA ARG A 137 -13.38 -26.32 -0.21
C ARG A 137 -12.19 -26.31 0.75
N ALA A 138 -11.46 -27.41 0.81
CA ALA A 138 -10.18 -27.46 1.53
C ALA A 138 -9.04 -26.91 0.65
N LEU A 139 -8.07 -26.27 1.30
CA LEU A 139 -6.77 -25.95 0.71
C LEU A 139 -5.77 -27.06 1.10
N VAL A 140 -4.90 -27.46 0.18
CA VAL A 140 -4.00 -28.63 0.36
C VAL A 140 -2.51 -28.30 0.21
N ASP A 141 -2.20 -27.01 0.10
CA ASP A 141 -0.84 -26.53 -0.01
C ASP A 141 -0.12 -26.58 1.33
N THR A 142 1.21 -26.61 1.28
CA THR A 142 2.07 -26.71 2.47
C THR A 142 2.73 -25.39 2.83
N SER A 143 2.49 -24.34 2.04
CA SER A 143 3.03 -23.00 2.25
C SER A 143 1.95 -21.95 1.95
N TYR A 144 1.66 -21.09 2.93
CA TYR A 144 0.67 -20.03 2.81
C TYR A 144 1.29 -18.66 3.11
N THR A 145 0.92 -17.66 2.32
CA THR A 145 1.14 -16.24 2.66
C THR A 145 -0.20 -15.56 2.87
N VAL A 146 -0.46 -15.08 4.08
CA VAL A 146 -1.70 -14.39 4.42
C VAL A 146 -1.52 -12.90 4.19
N PHE A 147 -2.36 -12.30 3.36
CA PHE A 147 -2.45 -10.86 3.17
C PHE A 147 -3.68 -10.31 3.93
N GLY A 148 -3.44 -9.35 4.82
CA GLY A 148 -4.48 -8.64 5.56
C GLY A 148 -4.38 -7.12 5.36
N TYR A 149 -5.53 -6.48 5.17
CA TYR A 149 -5.65 -5.03 4.96
C TYR A 149 -6.77 -4.45 5.81
N SER A 150 -6.49 -3.35 6.53
CA SER A 150 -7.49 -2.68 7.38
C SER A 150 -8.12 -3.67 8.37
N GLN A 151 -9.45 -3.83 8.42
CA GLN A 151 -10.13 -4.78 9.33
C GLN A 151 -9.57 -6.22 9.25
N SER A 152 -9.20 -6.73 8.07
CA SER A 152 -8.66 -8.09 7.98
C SER A 152 -7.21 -8.21 8.48
N GLY A 153 -6.52 -7.09 8.70
CA GLY A 153 -5.28 -7.05 9.47
C GLY A 153 -5.49 -7.51 10.92
N THR A 154 -6.65 -7.23 11.51
CA THR A 154 -7.02 -7.75 12.84
C THR A 154 -7.32 -9.24 12.79
N VAL A 155 -8.01 -9.73 11.75
CA VAL A 155 -8.23 -11.16 11.52
C VAL A 155 -6.89 -11.91 11.45
N ALA A 156 -5.97 -11.44 10.61
CA ALA A 156 -4.65 -12.04 10.47
C ALA A 156 -3.78 -11.92 11.74
N SER A 157 -3.92 -10.84 12.51
CA SER A 157 -3.19 -10.67 13.77
C SER A 157 -3.63 -11.66 14.85
N ILE A 158 -4.94 -11.91 14.95
CA ILE A 158 -5.48 -12.93 15.87
C ILE A 158 -5.05 -14.32 15.42
N GLU A 159 -5.18 -14.63 14.12
CA GLU A 159 -4.75 -15.92 13.56
C GLU A 159 -3.25 -16.16 13.79
N LYS A 160 -2.39 -15.15 13.59
CA LYS A 160 -0.95 -15.26 13.87
C LYS A 160 -0.70 -15.67 15.33
N SER A 161 -1.42 -15.09 16.28
CA SER A 161 -1.33 -15.45 17.70
C SER A 161 -1.78 -16.91 17.93
N ASP A 162 -2.88 -17.32 17.31
CA ASP A 162 -3.43 -18.67 17.45
C ASP A 162 -2.51 -19.73 16.83
N LEU A 163 -1.85 -19.44 15.71
CA LEU A 163 -0.84 -20.31 15.10
C LEU A 163 0.45 -20.39 15.92
N ILE A 164 0.83 -19.36 16.67
CA ILE A 164 1.95 -19.45 17.61
C ILE A 164 1.61 -20.41 18.75
N ALA A 165 0.39 -20.33 19.28
CA ALA A 165 -0.08 -21.22 20.34
C ALA A 165 -0.34 -22.66 19.83
N HIS A 166 -0.78 -22.79 18.58
CA HIS A 166 -1.17 -24.04 17.94
C HIS A 166 -0.54 -24.16 16.53
N PRO A 167 0.76 -24.50 16.45
CA PRO A 167 1.55 -24.48 15.22
C PRO A 167 0.88 -25.19 14.03
N PRO A 168 0.91 -24.59 12.83
CA PRO A 168 0.43 -25.24 11.61
C PRO A 168 1.38 -26.38 11.19
N THR A 169 0.90 -27.26 10.31
CA THR A 169 1.72 -28.36 9.76
C THR A 169 2.66 -27.91 8.64
N GLY A 170 2.36 -26.77 8.01
CA GLY A 170 3.16 -26.16 6.94
C GLY A 170 3.75 -24.80 7.34
N THR A 171 4.31 -24.10 6.36
CA THR A 171 4.85 -22.74 6.57
C THR A 171 3.74 -21.72 6.37
N VAL A 172 3.63 -20.75 7.27
CA VAL A 172 2.72 -19.62 7.14
C VAL A 172 3.50 -18.32 7.35
N SER A 173 3.33 -17.37 6.43
CA SER A 173 3.90 -16.03 6.49
C SER A 173 2.78 -14.99 6.40
N PHE A 174 3.05 -13.77 6.85
CA PHE A 174 2.07 -12.69 6.89
C PHE A 174 2.57 -11.44 6.15
N VAL A 175 1.66 -10.79 5.43
CA VAL A 175 1.87 -9.49 4.82
C VAL A 175 0.69 -8.61 5.22
N PHE A 176 0.96 -7.47 5.83
CA PHE A 176 -0.05 -6.52 6.24
C PHE A 176 0.09 -5.21 5.46
N GLU A 177 -1.06 -4.61 5.13
CA GLU A 177 -1.17 -3.18 4.81
C GLU A 177 -2.14 -2.53 5.79
N SER A 178 -1.77 -1.38 6.36
CA SER A 178 -2.64 -0.62 7.27
C SER A 178 -3.19 -1.46 8.43
N ASN A 179 -2.31 -2.20 9.10
CA ASN A 179 -2.66 -3.09 10.20
C ASN A 179 -3.18 -2.32 11.44
N PRO A 180 -4.45 -2.50 11.87
CA PRO A 180 -4.98 -1.87 13.07
C PRO A 180 -4.25 -2.30 14.35
N ASN A 181 -3.61 -3.47 14.32
CA ASN A 181 -2.87 -4.07 15.42
C ASN A 181 -1.36 -3.80 15.33
N ARG A 182 -0.90 -2.93 14.42
CA ARG A 182 0.53 -2.60 14.30
C ARG A 182 1.11 -2.16 15.67
N PRO A 183 2.20 -2.75 16.17
CA PRO A 183 2.66 -2.52 17.56
C PRO A 183 2.95 -1.06 17.91
N ASN A 184 3.50 -0.27 16.98
CA ASN A 184 3.60 1.18 17.14
C ASN A 184 2.91 1.90 15.97
N GLY A 185 1.71 2.40 16.24
CA GLY A 185 0.89 3.14 15.28
C GLY A 185 -0.49 2.53 15.04
N GLY A 186 -0.66 1.23 15.29
CA GLY A 186 -1.95 0.56 15.16
C GLY A 186 -2.98 1.13 16.14
N VAL A 187 -4.15 1.54 15.64
CA VAL A 187 -5.19 2.14 16.49
C VAL A 187 -5.67 1.19 17.59
N LEU A 188 -5.70 -0.12 17.35
CA LEU A 188 -6.10 -1.13 18.34
C LEU A 188 -5.03 -1.37 19.41
N GLU A 189 -3.76 -1.09 19.11
CA GLU A 189 -2.67 -1.09 20.11
C GLU A 189 -2.59 0.25 20.85
N ARG A 190 -2.84 1.38 20.19
CA ARG A 190 -2.83 2.70 20.83
C ARG A 190 -3.80 2.78 22.01
N PHE A 191 -4.96 2.15 21.90
CA PHE A 191 -5.95 2.13 22.96
C PHE A 191 -6.24 0.72 23.46
N VAL A 192 -5.23 -0.15 23.49
CA VAL A 192 -5.33 -1.53 23.99
C VAL A 192 -6.10 -1.63 25.31
N GLY A 193 -7.03 -2.58 25.39
CA GLY A 193 -7.89 -2.82 26.54
C GLY A 193 -9.19 -1.98 26.57
N VAL A 194 -9.36 -1.01 25.66
CA VAL A 194 -10.65 -0.33 25.47
C VAL A 194 -11.65 -1.26 24.78
N TYR A 195 -12.90 -1.19 25.22
CA TYR A 195 -14.04 -1.84 24.56
C TYR A 195 -15.13 -0.80 24.29
N ILE A 196 -15.68 -0.78 23.07
CA ILE A 196 -16.76 0.12 22.66
C ILE A 196 -18.07 -0.70 22.53
N PRO A 197 -18.96 -0.72 23.55
CA PRO A 197 -20.07 -1.67 23.60
C PRO A 197 -21.10 -1.54 22.47
N ILE A 198 -21.31 -0.32 21.99
CA ILE A 198 -22.31 -0.05 20.93
C ILE A 198 -21.83 -0.60 19.59
N LEU A 199 -20.52 -0.48 19.33
CA LEU A 199 -19.88 -0.88 18.09
C LEU A 199 -19.30 -2.30 18.15
N ASP A 200 -19.25 -2.89 19.34
CA ASP A 200 -18.60 -4.17 19.66
C ASP A 200 -17.18 -4.23 19.07
N VAL A 201 -16.36 -3.26 19.48
CA VAL A 201 -14.96 -3.16 19.09
C VAL A 201 -14.10 -3.35 20.32
N THR A 202 -13.34 -4.44 20.35
CA THR A 202 -12.30 -4.68 21.35
C THR A 202 -10.95 -4.25 20.81
N PHE A 203 -10.27 -3.35 21.53
CA PHE A 203 -8.91 -2.94 21.22
C PHE A 203 -7.96 -4.00 21.77
N ASN A 204 -7.72 -5.03 20.97
CA ASN A 204 -7.06 -6.28 21.36
C ASN A 204 -5.52 -6.21 21.34
N GLY A 205 -4.93 -5.03 21.08
CA GLY A 205 -3.49 -4.81 21.23
C GLY A 205 -2.64 -5.15 20.01
N ALA A 206 -1.34 -5.24 20.23
CA ALA A 206 -0.35 -5.42 19.17
C ALA A 206 -0.35 -6.82 18.52
N THR A 207 -0.12 -6.87 17.21
CA THR A 207 0.28 -8.09 16.49
C THR A 207 1.56 -8.63 17.11
N VAL A 208 1.55 -9.90 17.51
CA VAL A 208 2.70 -10.58 18.09
C VAL A 208 3.84 -10.73 17.09
N THR A 209 5.09 -10.60 17.55
CA THR A 209 6.32 -10.63 16.72
C THR A 209 7.29 -11.76 17.09
N ASN A 210 6.96 -12.54 18.12
CA ASN A 210 7.84 -13.52 18.75
C ASN A 210 7.49 -14.97 18.38
N SER A 211 7.20 -15.25 17.11
CA SER A 211 6.92 -16.63 16.69
C SER A 211 8.11 -17.58 16.95
N PRO A 212 7.85 -18.88 17.22
CA PRO A 212 8.90 -19.83 17.54
C PRO A 212 9.86 -20.10 16.37
N GLN A 213 11.15 -20.23 16.67
CA GLN A 213 12.17 -20.75 15.76
C GLN A 213 12.23 -22.29 15.84
N PRO A 214 12.64 -23.01 14.76
CA PRO A 214 13.26 -22.53 13.52
C PRO A 214 12.29 -22.18 12.38
N THR A 215 10.97 -22.20 12.63
CA THR A 215 9.92 -21.97 11.63
C THR A 215 9.08 -20.74 12.00
N PRO A 216 9.66 -19.53 11.93
CA PRO A 216 8.96 -18.31 12.30
C PRO A 216 7.81 -18.00 11.34
N LEU A 217 6.75 -17.39 11.87
CA LEU A 217 5.68 -16.77 11.12
C LEU A 217 6.15 -15.42 10.57
N THR A 218 7.05 -15.49 9.58
CA THR A 218 7.73 -14.32 9.01
C THR A 218 6.71 -13.30 8.54
N THR A 219 6.89 -12.04 8.94
CA THR A 219 5.89 -10.99 8.73
C THR A 219 6.49 -9.76 8.06
N VAL A 220 5.74 -9.20 7.11
CA VAL A 220 5.95 -7.87 6.55
C VAL A 220 4.75 -7.01 6.93
N ASP A 221 4.98 -5.81 7.46
CA ASP A 221 3.92 -4.87 7.83
C ASP A 221 4.23 -3.51 7.19
N VAL A 222 3.38 -3.11 6.25
CA VAL A 222 3.48 -1.87 5.48
C VAL A 222 2.36 -0.92 5.92
N VAL A 223 2.68 0.37 6.00
CA VAL A 223 1.68 1.40 6.25
C VAL A 223 2.02 2.69 5.54
N HIS A 224 0.99 3.41 5.11
CA HIS A 224 1.13 4.79 4.70
C HIS A 224 1.30 5.74 5.90
N GLN A 225 2.22 6.69 5.77
CA GLN A 225 2.45 7.70 6.80
C GLN A 225 1.17 8.51 7.07
N TYR A 226 0.82 8.62 8.35
CA TYR A 226 -0.39 9.28 8.86
C TYR A 226 -1.71 8.57 8.61
N ASP A 227 -1.72 7.35 8.05
CA ASP A 227 -2.92 6.51 8.08
C ASP A 227 -3.31 6.23 9.54
N PRO A 228 -4.49 6.65 10.03
CA PRO A 228 -4.86 6.47 11.43
C PRO A 228 -5.11 5.01 11.80
N VAL A 229 -5.18 4.08 10.85
CA VAL A 229 -5.39 2.66 11.16
C VAL A 229 -4.08 2.02 11.61
N GLY A 230 -2.97 2.25 10.89
CA GLY A 230 -1.65 1.67 11.21
C GLY A 230 -0.57 2.67 11.64
N ASP A 231 -0.79 3.99 11.54
CA ASP A 231 0.13 5.07 11.90
C ASP A 231 -0.59 6.21 12.67
N PHE A 232 -1.38 5.83 13.68
CA PHE A 232 -2.07 6.73 14.58
C PHE A 232 -1.09 7.49 15.51
N PRO A 233 -1.32 8.79 15.78
CA PRO A 233 -0.50 9.59 16.69
C PRO A 233 -0.23 8.93 18.04
N LEU A 234 0.99 9.07 18.55
CA LEU A 234 1.33 8.61 19.90
C LEU A 234 0.63 9.44 20.99
N ASN A 235 0.44 10.75 20.75
CA ASN A 235 -0.27 11.64 21.64
C ASN A 235 -1.65 12.03 21.04
N PRO A 236 -2.76 11.41 21.50
CA PRO A 236 -4.12 11.73 21.06
C PRO A 236 -4.68 13.07 21.57
N LEU A 237 -3.87 13.87 22.28
CA LEU A 237 -4.19 15.25 22.64
C LEU A 237 -3.52 16.26 21.69
N ASN A 238 -2.70 15.80 20.75
CA ASN A 238 -2.12 16.65 19.72
C ASN A 238 -3.12 16.83 18.58
N LEU A 239 -4.04 17.77 18.75
CA LEU A 239 -5.15 18.00 17.82
C LEU A 239 -4.71 18.26 16.37
N LEU A 240 -3.51 18.82 16.15
CA LEU A 240 -3.00 19.03 14.80
C LEU A 240 -2.55 17.71 14.16
N ALA A 241 -1.86 16.84 14.92
CA ALA A 241 -1.51 15.50 14.48
C ALA A 241 -2.75 14.64 14.25
N ASP A 242 -3.73 14.73 15.15
CA ASP A 242 -5.00 14.00 15.05
C ASP A 242 -5.81 14.45 13.82
N LEU A 243 -5.90 15.77 13.58
CA LEU A 243 -6.55 16.29 12.37
C LEU A 243 -5.82 15.85 11.10
N ASN A 244 -4.49 15.86 11.10
CA ASN A 244 -3.72 15.37 9.97
C ASN A 244 -3.96 13.88 9.73
N SER A 245 -3.96 13.06 10.78
CA SER A 245 -4.20 11.63 10.68
C SER A 245 -5.65 11.33 10.25
N LEU A 246 -6.64 12.10 10.73
CA LEU A 246 -8.01 12.02 10.23
C LEU A 246 -8.09 12.30 8.73
N MET A 247 -7.37 13.31 8.24
CA MET A 247 -7.27 13.54 6.79
C MET A 247 -6.52 12.39 6.08
N GLY A 248 -5.55 11.78 6.75
CA GLY A 248 -4.87 10.56 6.32
C GLY A 248 -5.83 9.40 6.05
N PHE A 249 -6.90 9.25 6.84
CA PHE A 249 -7.93 8.23 6.57
C PHE A 249 -8.54 8.36 5.18
N PHE A 250 -8.75 9.58 4.67
CA PHE A 250 -9.38 9.81 3.36
C PHE A 250 -8.42 9.70 2.19
N TYR A 251 -7.11 9.77 2.45
CA TYR A 251 -6.11 10.05 1.43
C TYR A 251 -5.01 9.00 1.35
N GLU A 252 -4.77 8.30 2.45
CA GLU A 252 -3.65 7.38 2.65
C GLU A 252 -4.13 5.98 3.04
N HIS A 253 -5.29 5.85 3.70
CA HIS A 253 -5.88 4.54 4.02
C HIS A 253 -6.49 3.78 2.84
N PRO A 254 -7.20 4.42 1.87
CA PRO A 254 -7.88 3.68 0.80
C PRO A 254 -6.90 2.88 -0.07
N GLU A 255 -7.36 1.74 -0.58
CA GLU A 255 -6.53 0.91 -1.46
C GLU A 255 -6.14 1.66 -2.76
N GLY A 256 -5.03 1.25 -3.35
CA GLY A 256 -4.48 1.89 -4.56
C GLY A 256 -3.54 3.06 -4.28
N GLY A 257 -3.29 3.41 -3.00
CA GLY A 257 -2.16 4.24 -2.63
C GLY A 257 -0.84 3.65 -3.15
N LEU A 258 -0.14 4.39 -4.01
CA LEU A 258 1.16 4.01 -4.55
C LEU A 258 2.23 4.94 -3.99
N GLY A 259 3.28 4.39 -3.41
CA GLY A 259 4.45 5.15 -2.98
C GLY A 259 5.61 4.22 -2.66
N THR A 260 6.83 4.72 -2.60
CA THR A 260 8.01 3.87 -2.40
C THR A 260 8.16 3.49 -0.94
N PRO A 261 8.04 2.19 -0.57
CA PRO A 261 8.19 1.75 0.80
C PRO A 261 9.62 1.97 1.28
N GLN A 262 9.77 2.53 2.47
CA GLN A 262 11.04 2.74 3.15
C GLN A 262 11.12 1.83 4.36
N LEU A 263 12.23 1.09 4.50
CA LEU A 263 12.46 0.24 5.67
C LEU A 263 12.42 1.10 6.93
N GLN A 264 11.42 0.85 7.78
CA GLN A 264 11.19 1.59 9.02
C GLN A 264 11.83 0.89 10.22
N GLY A 265 11.98 -0.44 10.17
CA GLY A 265 12.71 -1.19 11.20
C GLY A 265 12.43 -2.69 11.14
N GLN A 266 13.07 -3.42 12.05
CA GLN A 266 12.78 -4.84 12.27
C GLN A 266 12.59 -5.14 13.74
N PHE A 267 11.73 -6.10 14.05
CA PHE A 267 11.52 -6.60 15.39
C PHE A 267 11.22 -8.09 15.30
N GLN A 268 12.13 -8.94 15.81
CA GLN A 268 11.97 -10.39 15.80
C GLN A 268 11.61 -10.94 14.41
N ASP A 269 10.43 -11.57 14.24
CA ASP A 269 9.97 -12.16 12.98
C ASP A 269 9.42 -11.16 11.95
N SER A 270 9.35 -9.88 12.31
CA SER A 270 8.59 -8.86 11.57
C SER A 270 9.48 -7.75 11.02
N THR A 271 9.28 -7.42 9.74
CA THR A 271 9.93 -6.30 9.04
C THR A 271 8.89 -5.24 8.71
N TYR A 272 9.18 -3.98 9.05
CA TYR A 272 8.22 -2.88 8.95
C TYR A 272 8.65 -1.88 7.88
N TYR A 273 7.70 -1.46 7.06
CA TYR A 273 7.89 -0.44 6.04
C TYR A 273 6.92 0.73 6.25
N LEU A 274 7.39 1.92 5.88
CA LEU A 274 6.59 3.14 5.83
C LEU A 274 6.57 3.63 4.39
N ILE A 275 5.38 3.94 3.87
CA ILE A 275 5.21 4.69 2.61
C ILE A 275 5.03 6.18 3.00
N PRO A 276 6.03 7.05 2.75
CA PRO A 276 5.95 8.45 3.16
C PRO A 276 4.92 9.25 2.36
N THR A 277 4.41 10.33 2.96
CA THR A 277 3.56 11.29 2.25
C THR A 277 4.36 12.47 1.74
N ASP A 278 4.24 12.78 0.44
CA ASP A 278 4.87 13.96 -0.17
C ASP A 278 4.32 15.28 0.35
N THR A 279 3.06 15.29 0.79
CA THR A 279 2.36 16.44 1.35
C THR A 279 1.48 15.96 2.48
N LEU A 280 1.51 16.67 3.61
CA LEU A 280 0.67 16.41 4.76
C LEU A 280 -0.78 16.25 4.32
N PRO A 281 -1.47 15.17 4.71
CA PRO A 281 -2.88 14.97 4.41
C PRO A 281 -3.76 16.18 4.75
N LEU A 282 -3.46 16.92 5.83
CA LEU A 282 -4.21 18.13 6.20
C LEU A 282 -4.14 19.26 5.15
N LEU A 283 -3.08 19.28 4.32
CA LEU A 283 -2.87 20.29 3.29
C LEU A 283 -3.42 19.89 1.93
N ARG A 284 -3.75 18.61 1.72
CA ARG A 284 -4.34 18.12 0.46
C ARG A 284 -5.61 18.87 0.03
N PRO A 285 -6.53 19.29 0.92
CA PRO A 285 -7.68 20.10 0.51
C PRO A 285 -7.31 21.42 -0.20
N LEU A 286 -6.15 22.00 0.11
CA LEU A 286 -5.69 23.21 -0.56
C LEU A 286 -5.39 22.97 -2.04
N THR A 287 -4.95 21.75 -2.41
CA THR A 287 -4.51 21.43 -3.78
C THR A 287 -5.66 21.39 -4.79
N VAL A 288 -6.90 21.45 -4.34
CA VAL A 288 -8.10 21.62 -5.18
C VAL A 288 -8.08 22.95 -5.94
N MET A 289 -7.45 23.99 -5.39
CA MET A 289 -7.24 25.26 -6.09
C MET A 289 -6.09 25.12 -7.10
N PRO A 290 -6.35 25.24 -8.42
CA PRO A 290 -5.30 25.07 -9.43
C PRO A 290 -4.15 26.05 -9.25
N TYR A 291 -2.92 25.57 -9.47
CA TYR A 291 -1.65 26.32 -9.37
C TYR A 291 -1.30 26.84 -7.97
N LEU A 292 -2.17 27.64 -7.35
CA LEU A 292 -1.93 28.24 -6.04
C LEU A 292 -2.02 27.20 -4.91
N GLY A 293 -2.94 26.24 -5.00
CA GLY A 293 -3.14 25.22 -3.98
C GLY A 293 -1.90 24.36 -3.72
N PRO A 294 -1.36 23.67 -4.75
CA PRO A 294 -0.13 22.89 -4.62
C PRO A 294 1.08 23.71 -4.15
N LEU A 295 1.21 24.96 -4.62
CA LEU A 295 2.27 25.85 -4.19
C LEU A 295 2.16 26.17 -2.68
N LEU A 296 0.97 26.56 -2.22
CA LEU A 296 0.74 26.86 -0.81
C LEU A 296 0.95 25.62 0.06
N ALA A 297 0.46 24.45 -0.36
CA ALA A 297 0.69 23.20 0.34
C ALA A 297 2.20 22.89 0.45
N THR A 298 2.96 23.06 -0.63
CA THR A 298 4.41 22.84 -0.66
C THR A 298 5.17 23.78 0.29
N ILE A 299 4.75 25.05 0.40
CA ILE A 299 5.36 26.03 1.29
C ILE A 299 4.99 25.77 2.76
N LEU A 300 3.74 25.38 3.02
CA LEU A 300 3.22 25.15 4.36
C LEU A 300 3.59 23.79 4.94
N ASP A 301 3.93 22.80 4.10
CA ASP A 301 4.22 21.43 4.53
C ASP A 301 5.37 21.36 5.54
N PRO A 302 6.58 21.89 5.28
CA PRO A 302 7.68 21.72 6.22
C PRO A 302 7.42 22.25 7.64
N PRO A 303 6.93 23.50 7.85
CA PRO A 303 6.66 23.99 9.20
C PRO A 303 5.51 23.24 9.88
N LEU A 304 4.44 22.91 9.15
CA LEU A 304 3.32 22.16 9.74
C LEU A 304 3.69 20.71 10.03
N ARG A 305 4.55 20.10 9.23
CA ARG A 305 5.03 18.72 9.43
C ARG A 305 5.83 18.61 10.71
N VAL A 306 6.68 19.60 11.03
CA VAL A 306 7.35 19.64 12.34
C VAL A 306 6.34 19.62 13.48
N LEU A 307 5.25 20.40 13.38
CA LEU A 307 4.22 20.46 14.42
C LEU A 307 3.41 19.16 14.50
N VAL A 308 3.01 18.58 13.37
CA VAL A 308 2.31 17.27 13.29
C VAL A 308 3.19 16.17 13.91
N GLU A 309 4.46 16.10 13.55
CA GLU A 309 5.39 15.09 14.05
C GLU A 309 5.66 15.21 15.57
N THR A 310 5.30 16.31 16.23
CA THR A 310 5.32 16.37 17.70
C THR A 310 4.29 15.44 18.36
N GLY A 311 3.29 14.96 17.61
CA GLY A 311 2.36 13.92 18.03
C GLY A 311 2.91 12.50 17.92
N TYR A 312 4.10 12.32 17.35
CA TYR A 312 4.71 11.02 17.05
C TYR A 312 6.08 10.88 17.73
N ASP A 313 6.42 9.66 18.17
CA ASP A 313 7.79 9.31 18.54
C ASP A 313 8.33 8.31 17.52
N ARG A 314 9.00 8.85 16.50
CA ARG A 314 9.57 8.07 15.39
C ARG A 314 10.88 7.37 15.76
N THR A 315 11.36 7.51 17.00
CA THR A 315 12.56 6.81 17.48
C THR A 315 12.24 5.43 18.06
N ILE A 316 10.98 5.18 18.38
CA ILE A 316 10.51 3.87 18.86
C ILE A 316 10.38 2.94 17.65
N ASN A 317 11.00 1.76 17.75
CA ASN A 317 10.91 0.74 16.72
C ASN A 317 9.44 0.36 16.44
N PRO A 318 9.03 0.24 15.15
CA PRO A 318 7.63 0.00 14.77
C PRO A 318 7.05 -1.31 15.34
N GLY A 319 7.88 -2.30 15.66
CA GLY A 319 7.47 -3.57 16.26
C GLY A 319 7.40 -3.59 17.78
N ALA A 320 7.74 -2.49 18.46
CA ALA A 320 7.59 -2.38 19.91
C ALA A 320 6.15 -1.95 20.28
N PRO A 321 5.37 -2.78 21.00
CA PRO A 321 4.03 -2.40 21.47
C PRO A 321 4.05 -1.07 22.22
N THR A 322 3.30 -0.10 21.71
CA THR A 322 3.31 1.27 22.19
C THR A 322 1.89 1.82 22.30
N PRO A 323 1.26 1.72 23.48
CA PRO A 323 0.00 2.39 23.77
C PRO A 323 0.14 3.92 23.69
N ALA A 324 -1.00 4.61 23.60
CA ALA A 324 -1.06 6.06 23.57
C ALA A 324 -0.41 6.70 24.82
N LYS A 325 0.32 7.79 24.59
CA LYS A 325 0.93 8.62 25.65
C LYS A 325 0.34 10.03 25.58
N TYR A 326 -0.76 10.25 26.29
CA TYR A 326 -1.52 11.51 26.29
C TYR A 326 -0.72 12.77 26.66
N LEU A 327 0.37 12.62 27.42
CA LEU A 327 1.23 13.74 27.82
C LEU A 327 2.57 13.76 27.08
N TYR A 328 2.73 12.93 26.05
CA TYR A 328 3.95 12.93 25.25
C TYR A 328 4.10 14.24 24.48
N PHE A 329 5.27 14.83 24.59
CA PHE A 329 5.72 15.91 23.74
C PHE A 329 7.23 15.76 23.58
N PRO A 330 7.79 15.94 22.36
CA PRO A 330 9.24 15.90 22.17
C PRO A 330 9.91 17.05 22.92
N ASN A 331 11.25 17.09 22.89
CA ASN A 331 11.97 18.21 23.49
C ASN A 331 11.49 19.56 22.89
N PRO A 332 10.96 20.49 23.70
CA PRO A 332 10.33 21.71 23.19
C PRO A 332 11.32 22.67 22.55
N ILE A 333 12.58 22.68 23.01
CA ILE A 333 13.63 23.51 22.41
C ILE A 333 13.96 22.96 21.02
N THR A 334 14.16 21.64 20.88
CA THR A 334 14.41 21.01 19.58
C THR A 334 13.24 21.22 18.63
N ALA A 335 12.00 21.03 19.09
CA ALA A 335 10.81 21.27 18.27
C ALA A 335 10.73 22.73 17.78
N ALA A 336 10.98 23.70 18.65
CA ALA A 336 11.00 25.12 18.28
C ALA A 336 12.11 25.45 17.27
N VAL A 337 13.33 24.92 17.46
CA VAL A 337 14.44 25.10 16.53
C VAL A 337 14.11 24.49 15.16
N ASN A 338 13.59 23.27 15.13
CA ASN A 338 13.18 22.59 13.91
C ASN A 338 12.07 23.35 13.18
N PHE A 339 11.09 23.88 13.91
CA PHE A 339 10.01 24.69 13.34
C PHE A 339 10.54 25.97 12.69
N LEU A 340 11.42 26.69 13.38
CA LEU A 340 12.04 27.91 12.84
C LEU A 340 12.90 27.61 11.59
N ALA A 341 13.62 26.49 11.58
CA ALA A 341 14.38 26.04 10.41
C ALA A 341 13.47 25.56 9.26
N ALA A 342 12.27 25.08 9.56
CA ALA A 342 11.32 24.61 8.57
C ALA A 342 10.65 25.74 7.77
N ILE A 343 10.57 26.96 8.32
CA ILE A 343 10.00 28.12 7.61
C ILE A 343 10.78 28.44 6.31
N PRO A 344 12.10 28.72 6.32
CA PRO A 344 12.85 28.93 5.08
C PRO A 344 12.86 27.67 4.20
N THR A 345 12.74 26.48 4.79
CA THR A 345 12.67 25.22 4.03
C THR A 345 11.40 25.13 3.19
N GLY A 346 10.26 25.56 3.74
CA GLY A 346 9.00 25.70 3.01
C GLY A 346 9.11 26.66 1.82
N TRP A 347 9.73 27.83 2.02
CA TRP A 347 9.97 28.77 0.93
C TRP A 347 10.89 28.22 -0.16
N ASP A 348 12.00 27.58 0.21
CA ASP A 348 12.89 26.91 -0.74
C ASP A 348 12.15 25.82 -1.52
N ASN A 349 11.31 25.01 -0.86
CA ASN A 349 10.47 24.02 -1.54
C ASN A 349 9.50 24.68 -2.53
N GLY A 350 8.86 25.79 -2.17
CA GLY A 350 7.97 26.54 -3.06
C GLY A 350 8.68 27.16 -4.26
N ILE A 351 9.89 27.69 -4.07
CA ILE A 351 10.72 28.25 -5.15
C ILE A 351 11.18 27.14 -6.09
N ALA A 352 11.67 26.02 -5.55
CA ALA A 352 12.02 24.84 -6.33
C ALA A 352 10.82 24.34 -7.15
N TYR A 353 9.62 24.31 -6.55
CA TYR A 353 8.38 23.93 -7.22
C TYR A 353 8.02 24.87 -8.38
N ILE A 354 8.05 26.20 -8.18
CA ILE A 354 7.71 27.17 -9.25
C ILE A 354 8.74 27.15 -10.38
N THR A 355 10.02 26.97 -10.04
CA THR A 355 11.11 27.01 -11.04
C THR A 355 11.34 25.68 -11.73
N GLY A 356 10.79 24.58 -11.21
CA GLY A 356 11.02 23.23 -11.71
C GLY A 356 12.43 22.72 -11.45
N ASP A 357 13.21 23.38 -10.60
CA ASP A 357 14.58 23.03 -10.25
C ASP A 357 14.70 22.71 -8.75
N PRO A 358 14.82 21.42 -8.37
CA PRO A 358 15.01 21.00 -6.99
C PRO A 358 16.25 21.61 -6.30
N ALA A 359 17.26 22.04 -7.07
CA ALA A 359 18.48 22.65 -6.55
C ALA A 359 18.32 24.15 -6.26
N ASN A 360 17.24 24.78 -6.74
CA ASN A 360 17.00 26.21 -6.55
C ASN A 360 16.47 26.51 -5.14
N ARG A 361 17.40 26.61 -4.20
CA ARG A 361 17.15 26.78 -2.76
C ARG A 361 17.91 28.01 -2.23
N PRO A 362 17.43 29.25 -2.47
CA PRO A 362 18.13 30.48 -2.11
C PRO A 362 18.32 30.69 -0.60
N PHE A 363 17.56 30.02 0.26
CA PHE A 363 17.79 30.02 1.71
C PHE A 363 18.77 28.93 2.16
N HIS A 364 19.38 28.19 1.22
CA HIS A 364 20.38 27.14 1.47
C HIS A 364 19.89 26.02 2.39
N THR A 365 18.58 25.75 2.40
CA THR A 365 18.01 24.66 3.21
C THR A 365 18.21 23.32 2.51
N THR A 366 18.13 22.23 3.28
CA THR A 366 18.09 20.87 2.75
C THR A 366 16.65 20.41 2.60
N ALA A 367 16.35 19.62 1.56
CA ALA A 367 15.04 19.00 1.43
C ALA A 367 14.77 18.07 2.63
N PRO A 368 13.60 18.19 3.30
CA PRO A 368 13.29 17.37 4.46
C PRO A 368 13.03 15.91 4.08
N GLY A 369 13.30 14.98 5.01
CA GLY A 369 12.89 13.58 4.88
C GLY A 369 11.42 13.38 5.27
N ALA A 370 10.99 12.11 5.36
CA ALA A 370 9.59 11.73 5.65
C ALA A 370 9.02 12.42 6.91
N TYR A 371 9.83 12.54 7.97
CA TYR A 371 9.44 13.14 9.25
C TYR A 371 9.75 14.64 9.36
N GLY A 372 9.97 15.32 8.23
CA GLY A 372 10.17 16.77 8.21
C GLY A 372 11.57 17.22 8.64
N VAL A 373 11.71 18.53 8.86
CA VAL A 373 13.00 19.16 9.23
C VAL A 373 13.42 18.75 10.63
N GLY A 374 14.62 18.18 10.74
CA GLY A 374 15.18 17.72 12.01
C GLY A 374 14.50 16.47 12.59
N GLY A 375 13.66 15.79 11.82
CA GLY A 375 13.14 14.46 12.17
C GLY A 375 14.23 13.39 12.15
N PRO A 376 14.05 12.27 12.87
CA PRO A 376 15.01 11.16 12.85
C PRO A 376 15.01 10.44 11.48
N PRO A 377 15.99 9.56 11.22
CA PRO A 377 15.93 8.64 10.08
C PRO A 377 14.67 7.76 10.14
N VAL A 378 14.16 7.34 8.98
CA VAL A 378 12.98 6.46 8.90
C VAL A 378 13.26 5.08 9.51
N ASN A 379 14.46 4.55 9.31
CA ASN A 379 14.87 3.28 9.89
C ASN A 379 15.23 3.44 11.38
N ALA A 380 14.35 2.99 12.27
CA ALA A 380 14.52 2.94 13.72
C ALA A 380 15.41 1.77 14.20
N GLY A 381 16.00 1.01 13.27
CA GLY A 381 16.90 -0.10 13.55
C GLY A 381 16.18 -1.44 13.73
N ALA A 382 16.94 -2.43 14.19
CA ALA A 382 16.45 -3.79 14.40
C ALA A 382 16.51 -4.17 15.89
N VAL A 383 15.52 -4.92 16.37
CA VAL A 383 15.47 -5.49 17.72
C VAL A 383 15.35 -7.00 17.62
N ASP A 384 16.40 -7.71 18.04
CA ASP A 384 16.50 -9.17 17.98
C ASP A 384 15.99 -9.80 16.66
N PRO A 385 16.42 -9.31 15.49
CA PRO A 385 15.81 -9.68 14.22
C PRO A 385 16.09 -11.14 13.86
N TYR A 386 15.08 -11.83 13.35
CA TYR A 386 15.21 -13.19 12.82
C TYR A 386 15.80 -13.16 11.41
N GLY A 387 17.06 -12.75 11.30
CA GLY A 387 17.77 -12.63 10.03
C GLY A 387 17.67 -11.24 9.37
N PRO A 388 18.05 -11.11 8.09
CA PRO A 388 18.00 -9.83 7.38
C PRO A 388 16.55 -9.36 7.15
N PRO A 389 16.33 -8.06 6.87
CA PRO A 389 15.03 -7.52 6.44
C PRO A 389 14.42 -8.33 5.30
N THR A 390 13.17 -8.77 5.51
CA THR A 390 12.35 -9.29 4.43
C THR A 390 12.10 -8.14 3.46
N PRO A 391 12.55 -8.23 2.21
CA PRO A 391 12.48 -7.11 1.29
C PRO A 391 11.04 -6.75 0.95
N VAL A 392 10.78 -5.49 0.60
CA VAL A 392 9.61 -5.08 -0.19
C VAL A 392 10.18 -4.26 -1.34
N VAL A 393 10.54 -4.93 -2.44
CA VAL A 393 11.11 -4.25 -3.61
C VAL A 393 9.99 -3.91 -4.57
N GLN A 394 9.67 -2.62 -4.73
CA GLN A 394 8.81 -2.23 -5.84
C GLN A 394 9.48 -2.54 -7.17
N ALA A 395 8.73 -3.19 -8.06
CA ALA A 395 9.11 -3.26 -9.47
C ALA A 395 9.32 -1.81 -10.00
N PRO A 396 10.35 -1.54 -10.81
CA PRO A 396 10.54 -0.22 -11.37
C PRO A 396 9.28 0.20 -12.12
N ALA A 397 8.72 1.36 -11.77
CA ALA A 397 7.50 1.88 -12.39
C ALA A 397 7.63 1.82 -13.92
N ALA A 398 6.78 1.04 -14.58
CA ALA A 398 6.67 1.09 -16.02
C ALA A 398 6.35 2.53 -16.43
N ALA A 399 7.14 3.08 -17.35
CA ALA A 399 7.03 4.46 -17.80
C ALA A 399 5.58 4.79 -18.18
N LYS A 400 4.99 5.81 -17.54
CA LYS A 400 3.62 6.27 -17.75
C LYS A 400 3.34 6.43 -19.26
N ALA A 401 2.51 5.57 -19.83
CA ALA A 401 1.93 5.81 -21.14
C ALA A 401 0.85 6.90 -21.02
N SER A 402 0.99 7.96 -21.82
CA SER A 402 0.07 9.11 -21.86
C SER A 402 -1.38 8.70 -22.12
N PRO A 403 -2.38 9.34 -21.48
CA PRO A 403 -3.78 9.03 -21.73
C PRO A 403 -4.20 9.63 -23.07
N THR A 404 -4.54 8.78 -24.03
CA THR A 404 -5.29 9.21 -25.22
C THR A 404 -6.72 8.72 -25.09
N SER A 405 -7.64 9.68 -25.26
CA SER A 405 -9.09 9.60 -25.18
C SER A 405 -9.74 8.34 -25.75
N ALA A 406 -10.69 7.77 -25.01
CA ALA A 406 -11.84 7.06 -25.59
C ALA A 406 -13.04 7.14 -24.63
N VAL A 407 -13.80 8.22 -24.75
CA VAL A 407 -15.21 8.26 -24.33
C VAL A 407 -15.98 7.38 -25.31
N SER A 408 -16.71 6.38 -24.81
CA SER A 408 -17.82 5.80 -25.56
C SER A 408 -18.86 5.23 -24.60
N ALA A 409 -19.83 6.07 -24.23
CA ALA A 409 -21.06 5.66 -23.58
C ALA A 409 -21.95 4.95 -24.60
N SER A 410 -22.20 3.66 -24.41
CA SER A 410 -23.19 2.91 -25.19
C SER A 410 -24.51 2.87 -24.43
N ARG A 411 -25.45 3.71 -24.88
CA ARG A 411 -26.89 3.59 -24.62
C ARG A 411 -27.41 2.31 -25.28
N SER A 412 -28.25 1.55 -24.57
CA SER A 412 -29.17 0.61 -25.20
C SER A 412 -30.55 0.65 -24.54
N PRO A 413 -31.65 0.37 -25.29
CA PRO A 413 -32.95 0.97 -25.06
C PRO A 413 -33.91 0.09 -24.25
N ALA A 414 -34.76 0.76 -23.45
CA ALA A 414 -35.90 0.15 -22.77
C ALA A 414 -36.99 -0.30 -23.76
N ARG A 415 -37.64 -1.43 -23.46
CA ARG A 415 -38.89 -1.89 -24.09
C ARG A 415 -40.01 -1.96 -23.03
N PRO A 416 -41.27 -1.59 -23.35
CA PRO A 416 -42.27 -1.24 -22.35
C PRO A 416 -43.28 -2.36 -22.04
N ARG A 417 -43.96 -2.26 -20.89
CA ARG A 417 -45.27 -2.89 -20.62
C ARG A 417 -46.16 -1.94 -19.79
N PRO A 418 -47.50 -2.10 -19.86
CA PRO A 418 -48.43 -0.98 -19.91
C PRO A 418 -49.18 -0.69 -18.61
N ALA A 419 -49.85 0.45 -18.65
CA ALA A 419 -50.57 1.15 -17.59
C ALA A 419 -51.85 0.48 -17.08
N ALA A 420 -52.12 0.71 -15.79
CA ALA A 420 -53.40 0.85 -15.08
C ALA A 420 -53.02 1.10 -13.60
N GLU A 421 -53.62 1.94 -12.77
CA GLU A 421 -54.78 2.83 -12.82
C GLU A 421 -54.66 3.77 -11.60
N ILE A 422 -55.35 4.90 -11.67
CA ILE A 422 -55.30 6.04 -10.74
C ILE A 422 -56.12 5.72 -9.49
N GLU A 423 -55.59 5.96 -8.29
CA GLU A 423 -56.35 6.56 -7.17
C GLU A 423 -55.44 7.00 -5.99
N SER A 424 -55.67 8.22 -5.54
CA SER A 424 -55.20 8.88 -4.30
C SER A 424 -56.38 9.72 -3.81
N PRO A 425 -56.46 10.22 -2.55
CA PRO A 425 -55.39 10.34 -1.55
C PRO A 425 -55.82 9.95 -0.12
N THR A 426 -54.91 9.96 0.86
CA THR A 426 -55.04 10.76 2.11
C THR A 426 -53.69 10.85 2.83
N GLU A 427 -53.40 12.07 3.25
CA GLU A 427 -52.22 12.65 3.89
C GLU A 427 -52.04 12.21 5.36
N THR A 428 -50.81 11.93 5.80
CA THR A 428 -50.36 12.28 7.16
C THR A 428 -48.83 12.49 7.16
N VAL A 429 -48.43 13.70 7.55
CA VAL A 429 -47.06 14.23 7.67
C VAL A 429 -46.54 14.00 9.10
N VAL A 430 -45.29 13.55 9.32
CA VAL A 430 -44.09 14.26 9.89
C VAL A 430 -42.83 13.32 9.82
N PRO A 431 -41.56 13.75 10.03
CA PRO A 431 -40.55 13.90 8.98
C PRO A 431 -39.35 12.92 9.06
N GLN A 432 -38.70 12.67 7.91
CA GLN A 432 -37.50 11.85 7.79
C GLN A 432 -36.20 12.65 8.00
N GLY A 433 -35.22 11.98 8.64
CA GLY A 433 -33.83 12.41 8.79
C GLY A 433 -33.07 12.34 7.46
N ILE A 434 -32.14 13.29 7.29
CA ILE A 434 -31.45 13.59 6.03
C ILE A 434 -30.14 12.78 5.96
N SER A 435 -30.03 12.02 4.87
CA SER A 435 -28.83 11.39 4.34
C SER A 435 -27.96 12.36 3.52
N SER A 436 -26.69 11.99 3.34
CA SER A 436 -25.59 12.69 2.68
C SER A 436 -25.89 13.30 1.29
N PRO A 437 -25.09 14.31 0.85
CA PRO A 437 -25.48 15.19 -0.25
C PRO A 437 -25.08 14.64 -1.63
N GLN A 438 -26.03 14.65 -2.57
CA GLN A 438 -25.77 14.62 -4.01
C GLN A 438 -26.22 15.93 -4.67
N GLY A 439 -25.42 16.40 -5.63
CA GLY A 439 -25.93 17.01 -6.86
C GLY A 439 -26.32 18.49 -6.81
N ILE A 440 -25.44 19.33 -7.34
CA ILE A 440 -25.73 20.72 -7.71
C ILE A 440 -26.78 20.73 -8.85
N PRO A 441 -27.89 21.50 -8.75
CA PRO A 441 -28.92 21.50 -9.79
C PRO A 441 -28.59 22.44 -10.95
N THR A 442 -28.71 21.91 -12.16
CA THR A 442 -28.65 22.64 -13.42
C THR A 442 -29.95 23.43 -13.64
N ARG A 443 -29.87 24.77 -13.68
CA ARG A 443 -31.00 25.64 -14.04
C ARG A 443 -30.98 25.94 -15.53
N VAL A 444 -32.03 25.48 -16.24
CA VAL A 444 -32.34 25.89 -17.62
C VAL A 444 -33.01 27.27 -17.58
N LEU A 445 -32.45 28.25 -18.30
CA LEU A 445 -33.19 29.45 -18.69
C LEU A 445 -32.72 29.99 -20.05
N GLY A 446 -33.65 30.06 -21.00
CA GLY A 446 -33.79 31.16 -21.97
C GLY A 446 -32.80 31.27 -23.12
N THR A 447 -33.23 30.85 -24.31
CA THR A 447 -32.62 31.17 -25.60
C THR A 447 -32.87 32.61 -26.04
N ARG A 448 -31.83 33.33 -26.50
CA ARG A 448 -31.87 34.36 -27.57
C ARG A 448 -30.44 34.73 -28.06
N PRO A 449 -30.27 35.22 -29.30
CA PRO A 449 -29.07 34.94 -30.11
C PRO A 449 -27.97 36.02 -30.03
N ILE A 450 -26.72 35.60 -30.16
CA ILE A 450 -25.54 36.47 -30.29
C ILE A 450 -25.11 36.55 -31.76
N LYS A 451 -24.89 37.78 -32.21
CA LYS A 451 -24.37 38.18 -33.53
C LYS A 451 -22.89 37.80 -33.68
N THR A 452 -22.57 37.42 -34.91
CA THR A 452 -21.27 37.11 -35.51
C THR A 452 -20.24 38.24 -35.44
N ALA A 453 -18.98 37.90 -35.18
CA ALA A 453 -17.80 38.59 -35.73
C ALA A 453 -16.61 37.62 -35.86
N ALA A 454 -16.01 37.61 -37.04
CA ALA A 454 -14.90 36.78 -37.52
C ALA A 454 -13.51 37.44 -37.23
N PRO A 455 -12.39 36.72 -37.44
CA PRO A 455 -11.09 37.02 -36.83
C PRO A 455 -10.19 37.91 -37.71
N ALA A 456 -9.15 38.50 -37.11
CA ALA A 456 -8.08 39.21 -37.83
C ALA A 456 -6.72 38.54 -37.58
N ALA A 457 -6.00 38.33 -38.67
CA ALA A 457 -4.75 37.60 -38.82
C ALA A 457 -3.50 38.47 -38.59
N ALA A 458 -2.38 37.77 -38.41
CA ALA A 458 -1.02 38.31 -38.36
C ALA A 458 -0.55 38.90 -39.71
N SER A 459 0.39 39.86 -39.67
CA SER A 459 1.35 40.08 -40.77
C SER A 459 2.67 40.68 -40.29
N ILE A 460 3.70 40.31 -41.04
CA ILE A 460 5.15 40.48 -40.89
C ILE A 460 5.60 41.86 -41.41
N GLY A 461 6.69 42.41 -40.87
CA GLY A 461 7.42 43.53 -41.50
C GLY A 461 8.79 43.76 -40.86
N ALA A 462 9.85 43.52 -41.63
CA ALA A 462 11.25 43.72 -41.27
C ALA A 462 11.71 45.18 -41.45
N ASP A 463 12.69 45.65 -40.68
CA ASP A 463 13.90 46.28 -41.27
C ASP A 463 15.07 46.38 -40.27
N ARG A 464 16.24 46.57 -40.86
CA ARG A 464 17.62 46.29 -40.50
C ARG A 464 18.34 47.58 -40.08
N THR A 465 19.29 47.54 -39.14
CA THR A 465 20.54 48.33 -39.24
C THR A 465 21.65 47.88 -38.27
N GLN A 466 22.70 47.33 -38.89
CA GLN A 466 24.15 47.52 -38.64
C GLN A 466 24.84 47.19 -37.29
N ARG A 467 25.70 46.15 -37.40
CA ARG A 467 26.95 45.75 -36.69
C ARG A 467 27.99 46.89 -36.52
N PRO A 468 29.18 46.72 -35.84
CA PRO A 468 29.95 45.48 -35.53
C PRO A 468 30.52 45.35 -34.10
N ASN A 469 30.65 44.15 -33.54
CA ASN A 469 31.73 43.14 -33.65
C ASN A 469 33.12 43.56 -33.11
N ARG A 470 33.57 42.91 -32.03
CA ARG A 470 34.97 42.53 -31.83
C ARG A 470 35.10 41.28 -30.97
N ASP A 471 35.56 40.21 -31.63
CA ASP A 471 36.09 38.98 -31.08
C ASP A 471 37.37 39.20 -30.26
N ARG A 472 37.58 38.38 -29.22
CA ARG A 472 38.79 37.54 -29.12
C ARG A 472 38.70 36.49 -28.01
N ALA A 473 38.78 35.23 -28.42
CA ALA A 473 39.19 34.11 -27.60
C ALA A 473 40.70 34.14 -27.31
N GLN A 474 41.13 33.60 -26.16
CA GLN A 474 42.35 32.78 -25.98
C GLN A 474 42.51 32.29 -24.53
N THR A 475 42.40 30.98 -24.33
CA THR A 475 43.12 30.17 -23.31
C THR A 475 44.56 29.88 -23.79
N PRO A 476 45.46 29.17 -23.06
CA PRO A 476 45.67 28.96 -21.61
C PRO A 476 47.17 29.15 -21.20
N ARG A 477 47.54 29.05 -19.91
CA ARG A 477 48.90 28.61 -19.49
C ARG A 477 48.98 28.09 -18.04
N ARG A 478 49.70 26.98 -17.91
CA ARG A 478 50.15 26.26 -16.68
C ARG A 478 51.18 27.06 -15.86
N ALA A 479 51.20 26.81 -14.54
CA ALA A 479 52.37 26.50 -13.67
C ALA A 479 51.83 26.22 -12.24
N ALA A 480 51.96 25.02 -11.67
CA ALA A 480 53.10 24.53 -10.89
C ALA A 480 53.45 25.42 -9.68
N GLY A 481 53.17 24.90 -8.49
CA GLY A 481 53.40 25.50 -7.17
C GLY A 481 52.55 24.78 -6.14
#